data_AF-A0A960G0G5-F1
#
_entry.id   AF-A0A960G0G5-F1
#
_cell.length_a   1.000
_cell.length_b   1.000
_cell.length_c   1.000
_cell.angle_alpha   90.00
_cell.angle_beta   90.00
_cell.angle_gamma   90.00
#
_symmetry.space_group_name_H-M   'P 1'
#
loop_
_entity.id
_entity.type
_entity.pdbx_description
1 polymer ?
#
loop_
_entity_poly.entity_id
_entity_poly.type
_entity_poly.pdbx_seq_one_letter_code
_entity_poly.pdbx_strand_id
1 'polypeptide(L)'
;MSISFAQASTARIEAARYDGLANRMTSVQVTLFTQWSQADAEGDQKLADFYEEQFPEPLKTAFAAWQQDPTAGNPFSLPEYQIPASQLAQESDALADAKYQEALDNNQRGDNYTILTVLFASVLFFAAMSGRVKASSSQVVLLSVAGVLFVVAVGFLIAFPKLI
;
A
#
# COMPACT_ATOMS: atom_id res chain seq x y z
N MET A 1 12.75 2.36 9.40
CA MET A 1 11.60 1.45 9.59
C MET A 1 10.27 2.19 9.71
N SER A 2 10.08 3.12 10.66
CA SER A 2 8.78 3.77 10.87
C SER A 2 8.32 4.72 9.75
N ILE A 3 9.25 5.33 9.00
CA ILE A 3 8.89 6.32 7.96
C ILE A 3 8.13 5.66 6.80
N SER A 4 8.62 4.53 6.25
CA SER A 4 7.94 3.85 5.13
C SER A 4 6.58 3.27 5.56
N PHE A 5 6.45 2.76 6.81
CA PHE A 5 5.14 2.39 7.37
C PHE A 5 4.20 3.59 7.52
N ALA A 6 4.69 4.74 7.98
CA ALA A 6 3.90 5.96 8.10
C ALA A 6 3.45 6.46 6.71
N GLN A 7 4.33 6.45 5.72
CA GLN A 7 4.01 6.79 4.33
C GLN A 7 2.95 5.86 3.74
N ALA A 8 3.08 4.55 3.97
CA ALA A 8 2.07 3.57 3.55
C ALA A 8 0.71 3.84 4.19
N SER A 9 0.69 4.14 5.49
CA SER A 9 -0.54 4.50 6.22
C SER A 9 -1.18 5.78 5.68
N THR A 10 -0.38 6.83 5.45
CA THR A 10 -0.86 8.08 4.84
C THR A 10 -1.45 7.82 3.46
N ALA A 11 -0.76 7.07 2.61
CA ALA A 11 -1.24 6.75 1.28
C ALA A 11 -2.57 5.95 1.30
N ARG A 12 -2.74 5.00 2.25
CA ARG A 12 -4.05 4.32 2.45
C ARG A 12 -5.17 5.26 2.86
N ILE A 13 -4.87 6.24 3.71
CA ILE A 13 -5.86 7.26 4.10
C ILE A 13 -6.24 8.12 2.89
N GLU A 14 -5.27 8.48 2.05
CA GLU A 14 -5.52 9.23 0.83
C GLU A 14 -6.36 8.42 -0.18
N ALA A 15 -6.05 7.15 -0.37
CA ALA A 15 -6.84 6.25 -1.22
C ALA A 15 -8.31 6.19 -0.76
N ALA A 16 -8.54 5.92 0.53
CA ALA A 16 -9.89 5.89 1.10
C ALA A 16 -10.62 7.24 0.97
N ARG A 17 -9.89 8.37 1.08
CA ARG A 17 -10.45 9.71 0.86
C ARG A 17 -10.88 9.89 -0.59
N TYR A 18 -10.06 9.48 -1.54
CA TYR A 18 -10.35 9.59 -2.97
C TYR A 18 -11.47 8.65 -3.41
N ASP A 19 -11.53 7.42 -2.89
CA ASP A 19 -12.66 6.51 -3.09
C ASP A 19 -13.97 7.09 -2.55
N GLY A 20 -13.93 7.67 -1.35
CA GLY A 20 -15.07 8.36 -0.78
C GLY A 20 -15.56 9.53 -1.65
N LEU A 21 -14.63 10.28 -2.25
CA LEU A 21 -14.94 11.34 -3.20
C LEU A 21 -15.55 10.77 -4.49
N ALA A 22 -14.96 9.72 -5.06
CA ALA A 22 -15.44 9.08 -6.28
C ALA A 22 -16.86 8.51 -6.12
N ASN A 23 -17.11 7.82 -5.00
CA ASN A 23 -18.43 7.27 -4.66
C ASN A 23 -19.47 8.38 -4.46
N ARG A 24 -19.10 9.50 -3.85
CA ARG A 24 -19.98 10.67 -3.71
C ARG A 24 -20.31 11.27 -5.07
N MET A 25 -19.31 11.50 -5.92
CA MET A 25 -19.51 12.05 -7.26
C MET A 25 -20.41 11.14 -8.11
N THR A 26 -20.12 9.84 -8.11
CA THR A 26 -20.92 8.84 -8.83
C THR A 26 -22.36 8.81 -8.34
N SER A 27 -22.59 8.79 -7.03
CA SER A 27 -23.95 8.80 -6.45
C SER A 27 -24.75 10.05 -6.85
N VAL A 28 -24.12 11.23 -6.83
CA VAL A 28 -24.75 12.49 -7.27
C VAL A 28 -25.08 12.43 -8.76
N GLN A 29 -24.16 11.93 -9.58
CA GLN A 29 -24.34 11.84 -11.03
C GLN A 29 -25.40 10.81 -11.43
N VAL A 30 -25.46 9.65 -10.77
CA VAL A 30 -26.55 8.67 -10.94
C VAL A 30 -27.90 9.27 -10.56
N THR A 31 -27.95 10.07 -9.51
CA THR A 31 -29.18 10.77 -9.10
C THR A 31 -29.63 11.77 -10.17
N LEU A 32 -28.72 12.58 -10.71
CA LEU A 32 -29.03 13.53 -11.79
C LEU A 32 -29.50 12.82 -13.07
N PHE A 33 -28.81 11.75 -13.47
CA PHE A 33 -29.22 10.93 -14.62
C PHE A 33 -30.60 10.29 -14.42
N THR A 34 -30.90 9.82 -13.20
CA THR A 34 -32.22 9.25 -12.88
C THR A 34 -33.33 10.30 -12.99
N GLN A 35 -33.09 11.52 -12.49
CA GLN A 35 -34.05 12.62 -12.60
C GLN A 35 -34.28 13.05 -14.06
N TRP A 36 -33.20 13.14 -14.85
CA TRP A 36 -33.27 13.35 -16.30
C TRP A 36 -34.07 12.24 -16.99
N SER A 37 -33.74 10.97 -16.72
CA SER A 37 -34.39 9.82 -17.34
C SER A 37 -35.88 9.74 -17.02
N GLN A 38 -36.28 10.15 -15.82
CA GLN A 38 -37.70 10.25 -15.46
C GLN A 38 -38.39 11.38 -16.25
N ALA A 39 -37.79 12.56 -16.31
CA ALA A 39 -38.34 13.69 -17.06
C ALA A 39 -38.51 13.37 -18.56
N ASP A 40 -37.51 12.71 -19.15
CA ASP A 40 -37.58 12.25 -20.54
C ASP A 40 -38.70 11.21 -20.75
N ALA A 41 -38.83 10.24 -19.84
CA ALA A 41 -39.90 9.22 -19.90
C ALA A 41 -41.31 9.81 -19.72
N GLU A 42 -41.45 10.90 -18.95
CA GLU A 42 -42.70 11.64 -18.77
C GLU A 42 -43.00 12.61 -19.92
N GLY A 43 -42.05 12.80 -20.84
CA GLY A 43 -42.17 13.72 -21.97
C GLY A 43 -41.99 15.20 -21.61
N ASP A 44 -41.50 15.51 -20.40
CA ASP A 44 -41.18 16.87 -19.98
C ASP A 44 -39.78 17.28 -20.47
N GLN A 45 -39.70 17.59 -21.77
CA GLN A 45 -38.46 17.96 -22.44
C GLN A 45 -37.79 19.19 -21.81
N LYS A 46 -38.56 20.15 -21.27
CA LYS A 46 -37.98 21.32 -20.60
C LYS A 46 -37.23 20.93 -19.34
N LEU A 47 -37.78 19.99 -18.57
CA LEU A 47 -37.15 19.50 -17.37
C LEU A 47 -35.95 18.58 -17.68
N ALA A 48 -36.05 17.76 -18.73
CA ALA A 48 -34.94 16.94 -19.22
C ALA A 48 -33.75 17.83 -19.67
N ASP A 49 -33.99 18.81 -20.53
CA ASP A 49 -32.97 19.76 -21.01
C ASP A 49 -32.28 20.48 -19.84
N PHE A 50 -33.06 20.90 -18.82
CA PHE A 50 -32.52 21.52 -17.62
C PHE A 50 -31.54 20.62 -16.86
N TYR A 51 -31.86 19.34 -16.69
CA TYR A 51 -30.96 18.40 -16.02
C TYR A 51 -29.71 18.12 -16.86
N GLU A 52 -29.87 17.95 -18.17
CA GLU A 52 -28.77 17.70 -19.09
C GLU A 52 -27.74 18.85 -19.09
N GLU A 53 -28.21 20.10 -19.12
CA GLU A 53 -27.35 21.29 -19.04
C GLU A 53 -26.53 21.35 -17.75
N GLN A 54 -27.04 20.76 -16.66
CA GLN A 54 -26.40 20.75 -15.34
C GLN A 54 -25.55 19.51 -15.07
N PHE A 55 -25.45 18.57 -16.01
CA PHE A 55 -24.59 17.41 -15.81
C PHE A 55 -23.13 17.84 -15.59
N PRO A 56 -22.51 17.44 -14.46
CA PRO A 56 -21.10 17.71 -14.24
C PRO A 56 -20.24 16.74 -15.06
N GLU A 57 -18.97 17.06 -15.28
CA GLU A 57 -18.01 16.09 -15.80
C GLU A 57 -17.72 14.99 -14.76
N PRO A 58 -17.50 13.73 -15.17
CA PRO A 58 -17.46 13.22 -16.55
C PRO A 58 -18.83 12.82 -17.12
N LEU A 59 -19.92 12.93 -16.34
CA LEU A 59 -21.26 12.51 -16.78
C LEU A 59 -21.68 13.22 -18.06
N LYS A 60 -21.42 14.53 -18.19
CA LYS A 60 -21.78 15.29 -19.40
C LYS A 60 -21.17 14.71 -20.67
N THR A 61 -19.86 14.47 -20.67
CA THR A 61 -19.16 13.88 -21.81
C THR A 61 -19.65 12.45 -22.09
N ALA A 62 -19.77 11.62 -21.06
CA ALA A 62 -20.24 10.25 -21.20
C ALA A 62 -21.69 10.17 -21.70
N PHE A 63 -22.54 11.08 -21.24
CA PHE A 63 -23.93 11.18 -21.66
C PHE A 63 -24.06 11.58 -23.13
N ALA A 64 -23.30 12.58 -23.59
CA ALA A 64 -23.28 12.97 -25.00
C ALA A 64 -22.78 11.83 -25.91
N ALA A 65 -21.81 11.04 -25.45
CA ALA A 65 -21.36 9.84 -26.17
C ALA A 65 -22.45 8.75 -26.20
N TRP A 66 -23.11 8.51 -25.07
CA TRP A 66 -24.20 7.54 -24.95
C TRP A 66 -25.40 7.86 -25.85
N GLN A 67 -25.74 9.14 -26.03
CA GLN A 67 -26.80 9.56 -26.96
C GLN A 67 -26.46 9.21 -28.43
N GLN A 68 -25.18 9.11 -28.80
CA GLN A 68 -24.76 8.73 -30.15
C GLN A 68 -24.76 7.21 -30.36
N ASP A 69 -24.52 6.44 -29.29
CA ASP A 69 -24.59 4.97 -29.31
C ASP A 69 -25.37 4.42 -28.10
N PRO A 70 -26.71 4.32 -28.22
CA PRO A 70 -27.56 3.86 -27.12
C PRO A 70 -27.39 2.36 -26.81
N THR A 71 -26.63 1.60 -27.60
CA THR A 71 -26.41 0.17 -27.36
C THR A 71 -25.59 -0.11 -26.11
N ALA A 72 -24.88 0.90 -25.60
CA ALA A 72 -24.05 0.83 -24.39
C ALA A 72 -24.86 0.74 -23.07
N GLY A 73 -26.20 0.77 -23.13
CA GLY A 73 -27.08 0.59 -21.97
C GLY A 73 -27.22 1.84 -21.10
N ASN A 74 -26.13 2.35 -20.53
CA ASN A 74 -26.12 3.59 -19.74
C ASN A 74 -24.79 4.34 -19.88
N PRO A 75 -24.76 5.67 -19.64
CA PRO A 75 -23.54 6.46 -19.79
C PRO A 75 -22.42 6.09 -18.81
N PHE A 76 -22.74 5.48 -17.67
CA PHE A 76 -21.74 5.06 -16.67
C PHE A 76 -20.92 3.83 -17.09
N SER A 77 -21.36 3.13 -18.13
CA SER A 77 -20.67 1.94 -18.66
C SER A 77 -19.68 2.29 -19.77
N LEU A 78 -19.65 3.56 -20.20
CA LEU A 78 -18.81 4.02 -21.28
C LEU A 78 -17.38 4.32 -20.82
N PRO A 79 -16.36 4.10 -21.68
CA PRO A 79 -14.98 4.47 -21.40
C PRO A 79 -14.78 5.96 -21.10
N GLU A 80 -15.66 6.83 -21.60
CA GLU A 80 -15.66 8.26 -21.35
C GLU A 80 -16.03 8.60 -19.89
N TYR A 81 -16.73 7.71 -19.18
CA TYR A 81 -17.09 7.89 -17.78
C TYR A 81 -15.93 7.51 -16.85
N GLN A 82 -14.98 8.43 -16.69
CA GLN A 82 -13.84 8.25 -15.79
C GLN A 82 -13.83 9.32 -14.70
N ILE A 83 -14.08 8.91 -13.47
CA ILE A 83 -14.01 9.79 -12.31
C ILE A 83 -12.53 9.99 -11.94
N PRO A 84 -11.98 11.22 -12.00
CA PRO A 84 -10.57 11.47 -11.70
C PRO A 84 -10.16 11.01 -10.30
N ALA A 85 -11.08 11.11 -9.33
CA ALA A 85 -10.84 10.64 -7.97
C ALA A 85 -10.62 9.11 -7.89
N SER A 86 -11.22 8.30 -8.78
CA SER A 86 -10.97 6.85 -8.81
C SER A 86 -9.54 6.52 -9.23
N GLN A 87 -8.97 7.28 -10.17
CA GLN A 87 -7.56 7.10 -10.57
C GLN A 87 -6.62 7.47 -9.43
N LEU A 88 -6.86 8.62 -8.77
CA LEU A 88 -6.07 9.04 -7.61
C LEU A 88 -6.15 8.03 -6.46
N ALA A 89 -7.31 7.40 -6.23
CA ALA A 89 -7.44 6.34 -5.23
C ALA A 89 -6.53 5.15 -5.56
N GLN A 90 -6.55 4.68 -6.81
CA GLN A 90 -5.71 3.57 -7.26
C GLN A 90 -4.21 3.89 -7.17
N GLU A 91 -3.81 5.11 -7.54
CA GLU A 91 -2.43 5.58 -7.43
C GLU A 91 -1.96 5.62 -5.96
N SER A 92 -2.80 6.15 -5.07
CA SER A 92 -2.52 6.19 -3.63
C SER A 92 -2.43 4.78 -3.03
N ASP A 93 -3.29 3.84 -3.43
CA ASP A 93 -3.21 2.45 -2.97
C ASP A 93 -1.95 1.75 -3.47
N ALA A 94 -1.59 1.93 -4.75
CA ALA A 94 -0.35 1.38 -5.29
C ALA A 94 0.89 1.94 -4.58
N LEU A 95 0.88 3.23 -4.25
CA LEU A 95 1.93 3.85 -3.45
C LEU A 95 1.98 3.26 -2.03
N ALA A 96 0.82 3.03 -1.41
CA ALA A 96 0.73 2.43 -0.09
C ALA A 96 1.36 1.03 -0.06
N ASP A 97 1.04 0.20 -1.04
CA ASP A 97 1.58 -1.16 -1.13
C ASP A 97 3.08 -1.15 -1.37
N ALA A 98 3.58 -0.30 -2.27
CA ALA A 98 5.01 -0.13 -2.50
C ALA A 98 5.75 0.29 -1.22
N LYS A 99 5.20 1.25 -0.47
CA LYS A 99 5.79 1.72 0.80
C LYS A 99 5.70 0.71 1.92
N TYR A 100 4.65 -0.09 1.95
CA TYR A 100 4.51 -1.17 2.90
C TYR A 100 5.56 -2.26 2.66
N GLN A 101 5.78 -2.67 1.41
CA GLN A 101 6.82 -3.64 1.06
C GLN A 101 8.22 -3.11 1.40
N GLU A 102 8.51 -1.85 1.07
CA GLU A 102 9.75 -1.19 1.47
C GLU A 102 9.95 -1.21 3.00
N ALA A 103 8.87 -1.02 3.76
CA ALA A 103 8.90 -1.08 5.21
C ALA A 103 9.21 -2.48 5.75
N LEU A 104 8.63 -3.53 5.14
CA LEU A 104 8.91 -4.93 5.48
C LEU A 104 10.37 -5.30 5.22
N ASP A 105 10.90 -4.92 4.05
CA ASP A 105 12.30 -5.16 3.71
C ASP A 105 13.25 -4.47 4.70
N ASN A 106 12.94 -3.23 5.07
CA ASN A 106 13.69 -2.49 6.07
C ASN A 106 13.57 -3.12 7.47
N ASN A 107 12.41 -3.68 7.81
CA ASN A 107 12.20 -4.37 9.07
C ASN A 107 13.02 -5.66 9.15
N GLN A 108 12.99 -6.48 8.10
CA GLN A 108 13.76 -7.71 8.01
C GLN A 108 15.27 -7.44 8.11
N ARG A 109 15.75 -6.35 7.51
CA ARG A 109 17.15 -5.92 7.69
C ARG A 109 17.45 -5.65 9.17
N GLY A 110 16.59 -4.91 9.86
CA GLY A 110 16.75 -4.64 11.30
C GLY A 110 16.77 -5.92 12.16
N ASP A 111 15.87 -6.86 11.88
CA ASP A 111 15.79 -8.15 12.58
C ASP A 111 17.07 -8.98 12.39
N ASN A 112 17.61 -9.01 11.16
CA ASN A 112 18.87 -9.69 10.86
C ASN A 112 20.04 -9.16 11.70
N TYR A 113 20.16 -7.84 11.89
CA TYR A 113 21.19 -7.24 12.75
C TYR A 113 20.96 -7.47 14.24
N THR A 114 19.70 -7.60 14.66
CA THR A 114 19.36 -7.97 16.05
C THR A 114 19.87 -9.37 16.37
N ILE A 115 19.61 -10.35 15.49
CA ILE A 115 20.13 -11.72 15.61
C ILE A 115 21.65 -11.72 15.68
N LEU A 116 22.30 -10.95 14.80
CA LEU A 116 23.76 -10.84 14.75
C LEU A 116 24.34 -10.28 16.06
N THR A 117 23.69 -9.26 16.64
CA THR A 117 24.08 -8.68 17.93
C THR A 117 23.98 -9.70 19.05
N VAL A 118 22.90 -10.49 19.09
CA VAL A 118 22.71 -11.56 20.09
C VAL A 118 23.76 -12.67 19.93
N LEU A 119 24.09 -13.05 18.69
CA LEU A 119 25.13 -14.04 18.41
C LEU A 119 26.51 -13.56 18.90
N PHE A 120 26.90 -12.33 18.56
CA PHE A 120 28.18 -11.77 19.04
C PHE A 120 28.21 -11.59 20.56
N ALA A 121 27.11 -11.16 21.18
CA ALA A 121 27.01 -11.12 22.64
C ALA A 121 27.21 -12.51 23.26
N SER A 122 26.63 -13.56 22.66
CA SER A 122 26.81 -14.95 23.10
C SER A 122 28.28 -15.41 22.95
N VAL A 123 28.93 -15.07 21.84
CA VAL A 123 30.37 -15.34 21.62
C VAL A 123 31.22 -14.71 22.72
N LEU A 124 31.02 -13.41 22.97
CA LEU A 124 31.76 -12.68 24.00
C LEU A 124 31.51 -13.26 25.40
N PHE A 125 30.28 -13.67 25.69
CA PHE A 125 29.92 -14.32 26.94
C PHE A 125 30.68 -15.63 27.15
N PHE A 126 30.64 -16.56 26.18
CA PHE A 126 31.35 -17.84 26.30
C PHE A 126 32.87 -17.66 26.35
N ALA A 127 33.41 -16.72 25.56
CA ALA A 127 34.83 -16.38 25.60
C ALA A 127 35.25 -15.85 26.98
N ALA A 128 34.49 -14.90 27.55
CA ALA A 128 34.78 -14.36 28.87
C ALA A 128 34.63 -15.41 29.99
N MET A 129 33.61 -16.28 29.91
CA MET A 129 33.38 -17.34 30.88
C MET A 129 34.48 -18.40 30.84
N SER A 130 35.05 -18.68 29.66
CA SER A 130 36.16 -19.64 29.52
C SER A 130 37.38 -19.26 30.38
N GLY A 131 37.64 -17.96 30.59
CA GLY A 131 38.73 -17.48 31.45
C GLY A 131 38.45 -17.56 32.95
N ARG A 132 37.21 -17.89 33.37
CA ARG A 132 36.80 -17.96 34.78
C ARG A 132 36.77 -19.39 35.34
N VAL A 133 36.78 -20.41 34.48
CA VAL A 133 36.78 -21.82 34.89
C VAL A 133 38.18 -22.35 35.13
N LYS A 134 38.37 -23.10 36.22
CA LYS A 134 39.68 -23.70 36.58
C LYS A 134 39.97 -24.99 35.83
N ALA A 135 38.94 -25.74 35.43
CA ALA A 135 39.11 -27.02 34.74
C ALA A 135 39.43 -26.79 33.27
N SER A 136 40.60 -27.27 32.83
CA SER A 136 41.08 -27.13 31.45
C SER A 136 40.08 -27.69 30.42
N SER A 137 39.46 -28.84 30.70
CA SER A 137 38.44 -29.41 29.80
C SER A 137 37.23 -28.48 29.62
N SER A 138 36.75 -27.83 30.69
CA SER A 138 35.63 -26.88 30.60
C SER A 138 36.00 -25.59 29.87
N GLN A 139 37.24 -25.12 30.03
CA GLN A 139 37.77 -23.97 29.28
C GLN A 139 37.78 -24.26 27.77
N VAL A 140 38.29 -25.43 27.37
CA VAL A 140 38.33 -25.85 25.96
C VAL A 140 36.93 -25.98 25.37
N VAL A 141 35.98 -26.55 26.10
CA VAL A 141 34.58 -26.67 25.65
C VAL A 141 33.95 -25.29 25.41
N LEU A 142 34.05 -24.38 26.39
CA LEU A 142 33.49 -23.02 26.27
C LEU A 142 34.14 -22.24 25.11
N LEU A 143 35.46 -22.36 24.95
CA LEU A 143 36.18 -21.70 23.86
C LEU A 143 35.80 -22.28 22.50
N SER A 144 35.60 -23.59 22.40
CA SER A 144 35.16 -24.25 21.18
C SER A 144 33.75 -23.80 20.77
N VAL A 145 32.82 -23.71 21.73
CA VAL A 145 31.47 -23.19 21.51
C VAL A 145 31.52 -21.73 21.05
N ALA A 146 32.32 -20.88 21.72
CA ALA A 146 32.51 -19.49 21.32
C ALA A 146 33.07 -19.39 19.88
N GLY A 147 34.05 -20.23 19.53
CA GLY A 147 34.64 -20.30 18.19
C GLY A 147 33.63 -20.70 17.11
N VAL A 148 32.81 -21.72 17.36
CA VAL A 148 31.76 -22.14 16.42
C VAL A 148 30.72 -21.03 16.23
N LEU A 149 30.23 -20.44 17.32
CA LEU A 149 29.28 -19.33 17.25
C LEU A 149 29.86 -18.12 16.52
N PHE A 150 31.15 -17.83 16.70
CA PHE A 150 31.83 -16.74 16.01
C PHE A 150 31.88 -16.97 14.51
N VAL A 151 32.25 -18.18 14.07
CA VAL A 151 32.27 -18.51 12.63
C VAL A 151 30.88 -18.38 12.02
N VAL A 152 29.84 -18.85 12.71
CA VAL A 152 28.44 -18.70 12.27
C VAL A 152 28.04 -17.22 12.18
N ALA A 153 28.35 -16.43 13.21
CA ALA A 153 28.03 -15.00 13.25
C ALA A 153 28.73 -14.21 12.13
N VAL A 154 30.01 -14.51 11.86
CA VAL A 154 30.76 -13.93 10.74
C VAL A 154 30.17 -14.36 9.39
N GLY A 155 29.76 -15.63 9.26
CA GLY A 155 29.06 -16.11 8.07
C GLY A 155 27.79 -15.31 7.79
N PHE A 156 26.95 -15.08 8.80
CA PHE A 156 25.77 -14.23 8.67
C PHE A 156 26.09 -12.76 8.41
N LEU A 157 27.14 -12.21 9.05
CA LEU A 157 27.58 -10.83 8.81
C LEU A 157 27.92 -10.59 7.33
N ILE A 158 28.58 -11.56 6.70
CA ILE A 158 28.98 -11.48 5.30
C ILE A 158 27.78 -11.70 4.36
N ALA A 159 26.84 -12.57 4.74
CA ALA A 159 25.67 -12.89 3.92
C ALA A 159 24.56 -11.84 3.97
N PHE A 160 24.43 -11.11 5.09
CA PHE A 160 23.36 -10.13 5.27
C PHE A 160 23.61 -8.86 4.44
N PRO A 161 22.57 -8.33 3.77
CA PRO A 161 22.69 -7.11 2.98
C PRO A 161 23.03 -5.93 3.88
N LYS A 162 24.01 -5.13 3.45
CA LYS A 162 24.46 -3.90 4.13
C LYS A 162 23.31 -2.90 4.25
N LEU A 163 23.17 -2.29 5.43
CA LEU A 163 22.30 -1.12 5.62
C LEU A 163 22.76 -0.01 4.69
N ILE A 164 21.91 0.38 3.75
CA ILE A 164 21.98 1.64 3.01
C ILE A 164 20.83 2.49 3.52
#